data_AF-A0A7Y5ISF4-F1
#
_entry.id   AF-A0A7Y5ISF4-F1
#
_cell.length_a   1.000
_cell.length_b   1.000
_cell.length_c   1.000
_cell.angle_alpha   90.00
_cell.angle_beta   90.00
_cell.angle_gamma   90.00
#
_symmetry.space_group_name_H-M   'P 1'
#
loop_
_entity.id
_entity.type
_entity.pdbx_description
1 polymer ?
#
loop_
_entity_poly.entity_id
_entity_poly.type
_entity_poly.pdbx_seq_one_letter_code
_entity_poly.pdbx_strand_id
1 'polypeptide(L)'
;MRSFTYLAIGLALGFFQGSMEVAWSLGGPTPDLLLLYVLWLGSRRQTGCAMLVGFLGGILQDAVGLFRPVGVHSLCKVIAAYLPEGAHFILVAENRLTGLLLVAAATLIQQAVLLTIIQTFEPGGVWGAKVVLEALAMLTWHLILWFLVVGRLPVARELEAGA
;
A
#
# COMPACT_ATOMS: atom_id res chain seq x y z
N MET A 1 -5.75 -7.43 -21.97
CA MET A 1 -6.86 -6.65 -21.38
C MET A 1 -6.81 -6.55 -19.86
N ARG A 2 -6.59 -7.64 -19.10
CA ARG A 2 -6.58 -7.61 -17.61
C ARG A 2 -5.59 -6.60 -17.00
N SER A 3 -4.37 -6.50 -17.53
CA SER A 3 -3.35 -5.57 -17.02
C SER A 3 -3.75 -4.09 -17.13
N PHE A 4 -4.50 -3.72 -18.17
CA PHE A 4 -5.00 -2.35 -18.34
C PHE A 4 -6.08 -2.03 -17.29
N THR A 5 -6.96 -2.99 -17.00
CA THR A 5 -7.96 -2.84 -15.94
C THR A 5 -7.30 -2.67 -14.58
N TYR A 6 -6.27 -3.46 -14.27
CA TYR A 6 -5.55 -3.33 -13.01
C TYR A 6 -4.86 -1.98 -12.87
N LEU A 7 -4.29 -1.48 -13.97
CA LEU A 7 -3.71 -0.16 -14.04
C LEU A 7 -4.73 0.95 -13.80
N ALA A 8 -5.86 0.90 -14.51
CA ALA A 8 -6.93 1.90 -14.36
C ALA A 8 -7.47 1.96 -12.93
N ILE A 9 -7.69 0.81 -12.29
CA ILE A 9 -8.09 0.73 -10.88
C ILE A 9 -6.99 1.33 -9.99
N GLY A 10 -5.73 0.98 -10.23
CA GLY A 10 -4.60 1.51 -9.47
C GLY A 10 -4.46 3.02 -9.54
N LEU A 11 -4.66 3.61 -10.72
CA LEU A 11 -4.67 5.06 -10.92
C LEU A 11 -5.86 5.72 -10.23
N ALA A 12 -7.06 5.15 -10.37
CA ALA A 12 -8.25 5.65 -9.68
C ALA A 12 -8.07 5.63 -8.15
N LEU A 13 -7.47 4.57 -7.61
CA LEU A 13 -7.13 4.48 -6.18
C LEU A 13 -6.06 5.50 -5.78
N GLY A 14 -5.02 5.71 -6.58
CA GLY A 14 -4.01 6.74 -6.31
C GLY A 14 -4.60 8.15 -6.26
N PHE A 15 -5.45 8.48 -7.23
CA PHE A 15 -6.18 9.76 -7.26
C PHE A 15 -7.12 9.91 -6.06
N PHE A 16 -7.89 8.87 -5.76
CA PHE A 16 -8.82 8.86 -4.64
C PHE A 16 -8.07 9.03 -3.32
N GLN A 17 -6.95 8.32 -3.14
CA GLN A 17 -6.13 8.40 -1.94
C GLN A 17 -5.54 9.81 -1.75
N GLY A 18 -4.96 10.41 -2.79
CA GLY A 18 -4.46 11.79 -2.71
C GLY A 18 -5.58 12.79 -2.41
N SER A 19 -6.77 12.59 -2.97
CA SER A 19 -7.95 13.43 -2.69
C SER A 19 -8.40 13.28 -1.24
N MET A 20 -8.39 12.06 -0.70
CA MET A 20 -8.72 11.77 0.69
C MET A 20 -7.72 12.41 1.64
N GLU A 21 -6.42 12.36 1.35
CA GLU A 21 -5.39 12.99 2.19
C GLU A 21 -5.57 14.51 2.28
N VAL A 22 -6.01 15.15 1.19
CA VAL A 22 -6.35 16.58 1.20
C VAL A 22 -7.64 16.83 2.00
N ALA A 23 -8.72 16.09 1.71
CA ALA A 23 -10.03 16.28 2.31
C ALA A 23 -10.08 15.92 3.80
N TRP A 24 -9.33 14.90 4.22
CA TRP A 24 -9.28 14.37 5.58
C TRP A 24 -8.08 14.84 6.39
N SER A 25 -7.35 15.86 5.92
CA SER A 25 -6.22 16.50 6.62
C SER A 25 -6.52 16.95 8.07
N LEU A 26 -7.80 16.98 8.48
CA LEU A 26 -8.27 17.35 9.83
C LEU A 26 -8.75 16.16 10.70
N GLY A 27 -8.87 14.93 10.17
CA GLY A 27 -9.67 13.86 10.80
C GLY A 27 -8.95 12.63 11.33
N GLY A 28 -7.63 12.50 11.12
CA GLY A 28 -6.83 11.34 11.58
C GLY A 28 -6.26 10.49 10.44
N PRO A 29 -5.71 9.30 10.76
CA PRO A 29 -4.97 8.48 9.80
C PRO A 29 -5.91 7.84 8.76
N THR A 30 -5.73 8.19 7.50
CA THR A 30 -6.42 7.57 6.36
C THR A 30 -5.70 6.28 5.94
N PRO A 31 -6.41 5.14 5.82
CA PRO A 31 -5.81 3.91 5.30
C PRO A 31 -5.36 4.09 3.85
N ASP A 32 -4.22 3.51 3.48
CA ASP A 32 -3.68 3.54 2.12
C ASP A 32 -4.26 2.36 1.32
N LEU A 33 -5.37 2.62 0.63
CA LEU A 33 -6.04 1.60 -0.19
C LEU A 33 -5.18 1.16 -1.38
N LEU A 34 -4.34 2.06 -1.89
CA LEU A 34 -3.45 1.76 -3.00
C LEU A 34 -2.33 0.81 -2.55
N LEU A 35 -1.80 0.96 -1.34
CA LEU A 35 -0.86 0.00 -0.75
C LEU A 35 -1.46 -1.41 -0.69
N LEU A 36 -2.67 -1.56 -0.14
CA LEU A 36 -3.34 -2.86 -0.04
C LEU A 36 -3.57 -3.49 -1.42
N TYR A 37 -3.96 -2.67 -2.40
CA TYR A 37 -4.19 -3.12 -3.76
C TYR A 37 -2.90 -3.58 -4.45
N VAL A 38 -1.79 -2.86 -4.24
CA VAL A 38 -0.47 -3.24 -4.76
C VAL A 38 0.00 -4.57 -4.15
N LEU A 39 -0.16 -4.75 -2.85
CA LEU A 39 0.17 -6.02 -2.18
C LEU A 39 -0.68 -7.18 -2.69
N TRP A 40 -1.97 -6.94 -2.91
CA TRP A 40 -2.87 -7.93 -3.49
C TRP A 40 -2.45 -8.30 -4.92
N LEU A 41 -2.12 -7.34 -5.78
CA LEU A 41 -1.60 -7.61 -7.13
C LEU A 41 -0.28 -8.40 -7.08
N GLY A 42 0.64 -8.02 -6.20
CA GLY A 42 1.91 -8.72 -6.02
C GLY A 42 1.70 -10.17 -5.56
N SER A 43 0.74 -10.41 -4.66
CA SER A 43 0.40 -11.76 -4.20
C SER A 43 -0.15 -12.68 -5.30
N ARG A 44 -0.60 -12.11 -6.44
CA ARG A 44 -1.14 -12.84 -7.60
C ARG A 44 -0.10 -13.13 -8.70
N ARG A 45 1.20 -13.09 -8.36
CA ARG A 45 2.33 -13.25 -9.32
C ARG A 45 2.35 -12.19 -10.42
N GLN A 46 1.78 -11.02 -10.18
CA GLN A 46 1.80 -9.91 -11.12
C GLN A 46 2.74 -8.80 -10.65
N THR A 47 3.93 -9.14 -10.18
CA THR A 47 4.88 -8.17 -9.59
C THR A 47 5.13 -6.99 -10.52
N GLY A 48 5.38 -7.23 -11.82
CA GLY A 48 5.60 -6.14 -12.78
C GLY A 48 4.40 -5.19 -12.91
N CYS A 49 3.18 -5.72 -12.87
CA CYS A 49 1.96 -4.89 -12.88
C CYS A 49 1.77 -4.17 -11.55
N ALA A 50 2.03 -4.85 -10.42
CA ALA A 50 1.97 -4.28 -9.08
C ALA A 50 2.97 -3.11 -8.90
N MET A 51 4.21 -3.27 -9.40
CA MET A 51 5.23 -2.22 -9.41
C MET A 51 4.80 -1.02 -10.25
N LEU A 52 4.29 -1.25 -11.47
CA LEU A 52 3.88 -0.18 -12.36
C LEU A 52 2.66 0.58 -11.81
N VAL A 53 1.69 -0.15 -11.24
CA VAL A 53 0.55 0.42 -10.50
C VAL A 53 1.02 1.21 -9.29
N GLY A 54 1.90 0.65 -8.48
CA GLY A 54 2.43 1.28 -7.29
C GLY A 54 3.19 2.56 -7.61
N PHE A 55 4.00 2.53 -8.67
CA PHE A 55 4.79 3.66 -9.14
C PHE A 55 3.88 4.80 -9.64
N LEU A 56 3.03 4.53 -10.63
CA LEU A 56 2.19 5.56 -11.25
C LEU A 56 1.10 6.05 -10.30
N GLY A 57 0.45 5.14 -9.56
CA GLY A 57 -0.53 5.50 -8.56
C GLY A 57 0.08 6.27 -7.39
N GLY A 58 1.33 5.97 -7.01
CA GLY A 58 2.07 6.72 -6.01
C GLY A 58 2.43 8.13 -6.45
N ILE A 59 2.92 8.30 -7.69
CA ILE A 59 3.15 9.64 -8.26
C ILE A 59 1.86 10.44 -8.29
N LEU A 60 0.74 9.82 -8.70
CA LEU A 60 -0.54 10.50 -8.77
C LEU A 60 -1.06 10.90 -7.38
N GLN A 61 -0.89 10.03 -6.38
CA GLN A 61 -1.22 10.35 -5.00
C GLN A 61 -0.40 11.55 -4.50
N ASP A 62 0.91 11.56 -4.76
CA ASP A 62 1.78 12.70 -4.37
C ASP A 62 1.39 13.98 -5.10
N ALA A 63 1.06 13.89 -6.40
CA ALA A 63 0.68 15.05 -7.20
C ALA A 63 -0.64 15.70 -6.75
N VAL A 64 -1.57 14.89 -6.23
CA VAL A 64 -2.85 15.37 -5.69
C VAL A 64 -2.70 15.78 -4.22
N GLY A 65 -1.89 15.05 -3.44
CA GLY A 65 -1.57 15.31 -2.05
C GLY A 65 -0.60 16.48 -1.92
N LEU A 66 -1.13 17.70 -1.91
CA LEU A 66 -0.43 19.01 -1.95
C LEU A 66 0.74 19.24 -0.95
N PHE A 67 1.04 18.31 -0.05
CA PHE A 67 1.93 18.53 1.10
C PHE A 67 3.15 17.59 1.19
N ARG A 68 3.43 16.77 0.15
CA ARG A 68 4.53 15.79 0.21
C ARG A 68 5.47 15.88 -1.00
N PRO A 69 6.76 15.54 -0.83
CA PRO A 69 7.69 15.46 -1.97
C PRO A 69 7.19 14.43 -2.98
N VAL A 70 7.22 14.79 -4.27
CA VAL A 70 6.80 13.90 -5.34
C VAL A 70 7.71 12.67 -5.41
N GLY A 71 7.11 11.48 -5.44
CA GLY A 71 7.80 10.21 -5.61
C GLY A 71 7.98 9.40 -4.33
N VAL A 72 7.63 9.95 -3.15
CA VAL A 72 7.78 9.23 -1.88
C VAL A 72 6.77 8.08 -1.77
N HIS A 73 5.51 8.32 -2.12
CA HIS A 73 4.51 7.25 -2.10
C HIS A 73 4.75 6.24 -3.22
N SER A 74 5.29 6.69 -4.35
CA SER A 74 5.73 5.83 -5.45
C SER A 74 6.80 4.84 -4.97
N LEU A 75 7.84 5.32 -4.31
CA LEU A 75 8.90 4.49 -3.75
C LEU A 75 8.35 3.46 -2.75
N CYS A 76 7.51 3.90 -1.81
CA CYS A 76 6.90 3.01 -0.81
C CYS A 76 6.14 1.85 -1.46
N LYS A 77 5.33 2.15 -2.48
CA LYS A 77 4.51 1.14 -3.15
C LYS A 77 5.31 0.21 -4.04
N VAL A 78 6.37 0.69 -4.68
CA VAL A 78 7.29 -0.18 -5.44
C VAL A 78 7.97 -1.16 -4.51
N ILE A 79 8.45 -0.72 -3.34
CA ILE A 79 9.03 -1.61 -2.33
C ILE A 79 7.98 -2.62 -1.85
N ALA A 80 6.76 -2.15 -1.55
CA ALA A 80 5.67 -3.01 -1.12
C ALA A 80 5.28 -4.04 -2.19
N ALA A 81 5.30 -3.68 -3.47
CA ALA A 81 4.99 -4.58 -4.58
C ALA A 81 5.96 -5.77 -4.67
N TYR A 82 7.19 -5.62 -4.18
CA TYR A 82 8.22 -6.65 -4.20
C TYR A 82 8.15 -7.62 -3.01
N LEU A 83 7.59 -7.18 -1.87
CA LEU A 83 7.48 -8.02 -0.66
C LEU A 83 6.80 -9.38 -0.89
N PRO A 84 5.68 -9.48 -1.64
CA PRO A 84 5.02 -10.76 -1.88
C PRO A 84 5.86 -11.75 -2.69
N GLU A 85 6.81 -11.28 -3.49
CA GLU A 85 7.69 -12.12 -4.31
C GLU A 85 8.65 -12.92 -3.43
N GLY A 86 9.22 -12.28 -2.40
CA GLY A 86 10.09 -12.94 -1.42
C GLY A 86 9.36 -13.88 -0.46
N ALA A 87 8.06 -13.66 -0.21
CA ALA A 87 7.28 -14.41 0.77
C ALA A 87 6.73 -15.77 0.26
N HIS A 88 7.12 -16.22 -0.93
CA HIS A 88 6.52 -17.34 -1.66
C HIS A 88 4.99 -17.23 -1.73
N PHE A 89 4.48 -16.75 -2.87
CA PHE A 89 3.05 -16.50 -3.14
C PHE A 89 2.07 -17.61 -2.67
N ILE A 90 2.48 -18.89 -2.66
CA ILE A 90 1.71 -20.02 -2.14
C ILE A 90 1.35 -19.82 -0.67
N LEU A 91 2.33 -19.43 0.15
CA LEU A 91 2.15 -19.20 1.58
C LEU A 91 1.22 -18.02 1.85
N VAL A 92 1.21 -17.01 0.98
CA VAL A 92 0.32 -15.84 1.09
C VAL A 92 -1.12 -16.19 0.70
N ALA A 93 -1.29 -16.99 -0.35
CA ALA A 93 -2.60 -17.41 -0.83
C ALA A 93 -3.29 -18.43 0.09
N GLU A 94 -2.52 -19.35 0.68
CA GLU A 94 -3.04 -20.43 1.52
C GLU A 94 -3.19 -20.03 2.99
N ASN A 95 -2.31 -19.17 3.49
CA ASN A 95 -2.30 -18.80 4.91
C ASN A 95 -2.59 -17.32 5.12
N ARG A 96 -3.78 -17.04 5.68
CA ARG A 96 -4.23 -15.68 6.03
C ARG A 96 -3.25 -14.96 6.96
N LEU A 97 -2.56 -15.70 7.84
CA LEU A 97 -1.56 -15.12 8.74
C LEU A 97 -0.38 -14.53 7.95
N THR A 98 0.09 -15.23 6.92
CA THR A 98 1.18 -14.74 6.05
C THR A 98 0.77 -13.45 5.34
N GLY A 99 -0.48 -13.37 4.85
CA GLY A 99 -1.02 -12.13 4.26
C GLY A 99 -1.08 -10.97 5.26
N LEU A 100 -1.50 -11.22 6.50
CA LEU A 100 -1.50 -10.19 7.55
C LEU A 100 -0.08 -9.73 7.91
N LEU A 101 0.88 -10.66 8.02
CA LEU A 101 2.28 -10.32 8.26
C LEU A 101 2.87 -9.50 7.11
N LEU A 102 2.51 -9.81 5.87
CA LEU A 102 2.93 -9.07 4.69
C LEU A 102 2.41 -7.62 4.72
N VAL A 103 1.12 -7.44 5.04
CA VAL A 103 0.51 -6.11 5.19
C VAL A 103 1.16 -5.34 6.34
N ALA A 104 1.43 -6.02 7.46
CA ALA A 104 2.13 -5.40 8.58
C ALA A 104 3.52 -4.91 8.18
N ALA A 105 4.31 -5.77 7.54
CA ALA A 105 5.65 -5.43 7.06
C ALA A 105 5.62 -4.25 6.07
N ALA A 106 4.73 -4.30 5.07
CA ALA A 106 4.60 -3.25 4.08
C ALA A 106 4.19 -1.90 4.70
N THR A 107 3.24 -1.92 5.64
CA THR A 107 2.80 -0.71 6.35
C THR A 107 3.94 -0.11 7.17
N LEU A 108 4.67 -0.95 7.93
CA LEU A 108 5.81 -0.50 8.72
C LEU A 108 6.94 0.08 7.84
N ILE A 109 7.25 -0.56 6.71
CA ILE A 109 8.23 -0.07 5.75
C ILE A 109 7.78 1.28 5.17
N GLN A 110 6.52 1.41 4.76
CA GLN A 110 5.97 2.67 4.27
C GLN A 110 6.10 3.79 5.31
N GLN A 111 5.73 3.53 6.57
CA GLN A 111 5.88 4.52 7.64
C GLN A 111 7.35 4.87 7.88
N ALA A 112 8.26 3.89 7.89
CA ALA A 112 9.69 4.13 8.08
C ALA A 112 10.27 5.01 6.96
N VAL A 113 9.91 4.74 5.70
CA VAL A 113 10.36 5.53 4.53
C VAL A 113 9.80 6.95 4.59
N LEU A 114 8.50 7.10 4.86
CA LEU A 114 7.86 8.41 4.99
C LEU A 114 8.52 9.24 6.09
N LEU A 115 8.72 8.66 7.28
CA LEU A 115 9.35 9.35 8.40
C LEU A 115 10.79 9.75 8.10
N THR A 116 11.58 8.85 7.50
CA THR A 116 12.97 9.13 7.15
C THR A 116 13.07 10.29 6.15
N ILE A 117 12.22 10.28 5.11
CA ILE A 117 12.26 11.31 4.08
C ILE A 117 11.76 12.65 4.63
N ILE A 118 10.64 12.66 5.36
CA ILE A 118 10.10 13.90 5.97
C ILE A 118 11.14 14.51 6.92
N GLN A 119 11.80 13.69 7.76
CA GLN A 119 12.86 14.18 8.66
C GLN A 119 14.07 14.76 7.93
N THR A 120 14.35 14.29 6.72
CA THR A 120 15.45 14.84 5.91
C THR A 120 15.15 16.28 5.46
N PHE A 121 13.86 16.60 5.22
CA PHE A 121 13.43 17.94 4.82
C PHE A 121 13.04 18.85 5.99
N GLU A 122 12.61 18.28 7.13
CA GLU A 122 12.25 19.01 8.36
C GLU A 122 12.98 18.45 9.60
N PRO A 123 14.30 18.70 9.72
CA PRO A 123 15.10 18.22 10.84
C PRO A 123 14.66 18.90 12.14
N GLY A 124 13.92 18.17 12.99
CA GLY A 124 13.53 18.59 14.34
C GLY A 124 12.07 18.33 14.74
N GLY A 125 11.20 17.93 13.81
CA GLY A 125 9.75 18.07 14.02
C GLY A 125 8.91 16.82 14.34
N VAL A 126 9.38 15.59 14.11
CA VAL A 126 8.43 14.46 13.92
C VAL A 126 8.79 13.21 14.74
N TRP A 127 9.26 13.40 15.98
CA TRP A 127 9.37 12.31 16.96
C TRP A 127 8.42 12.55 18.13
N GLY A 128 7.66 11.51 18.50
CA GLY A 128 6.78 11.58 19.66
C GLY A 128 5.65 10.55 19.62
N ALA A 129 4.93 10.45 20.74
CA ALA A 129 3.83 9.51 20.91
C ALA A 129 2.75 9.63 19.82
N LYS A 130 2.50 10.85 19.30
CA LYS A 130 1.50 11.10 18.25
C LYS A 130 1.82 10.35 16.95
N VAL A 131 3.08 10.38 16.51
CA VAL A 131 3.54 9.71 15.28
C VAL A 131 3.43 8.19 15.42
N VAL A 132 3.82 7.67 16.59
CA VAL A 132 3.70 6.24 16.90
C VAL A 132 2.24 5.81 16.91
N LEU A 133 1.36 6.60 17.52
CA LEU A 133 -0.09 6.33 17.54
C LEU A 133 -0.69 6.37 16.15
N GLU A 134 -0.30 7.32 15.30
CA GLU A 134 -0.74 7.39 13.89
C GLU A 134 -0.26 6.19 13.08
N ALA A 135 0.99 5.77 13.24
CA ALA A 135 1.54 4.57 12.59
C ALA A 135 0.81 3.30 13.05
N LEU A 136 0.54 3.15 14.35
CA LEU A 136 -0.21 2.01 14.90
C LEU A 136 -1.66 2.01 14.45
N ALA A 137 -2.31 3.17 14.39
CA ALA A 137 -3.67 3.30 13.88
C ALA A 137 -3.73 2.95 12.39
N MET A 138 -2.78 3.43 11.59
CA MET A 138 -2.65 3.01 10.18
C MET A 138 -2.46 1.50 10.07
N LEU A 139 -1.52 0.92 10.81
CA LEU A 139 -1.29 -0.53 10.81
C LEU A 139 -2.58 -1.29 11.14
N THR A 140 -3.29 -0.87 12.19
CA THR A 140 -4.54 -1.51 12.61
C THR A 140 -5.60 -1.44 11.50
N TRP A 141 -5.76 -0.29 10.85
CA TRP A 141 -6.68 -0.14 9.72
C TRP A 141 -6.33 -1.05 8.54
N HIS A 142 -5.06 -1.10 8.14
CA HIS A 142 -4.62 -1.95 7.03
C HIS A 142 -4.87 -3.43 7.32
N LEU A 143 -4.60 -3.89 8.55
CA LEU A 143 -4.85 -5.26 8.97
C LEU A 143 -6.35 -5.60 8.95
N ILE A 144 -7.20 -4.71 9.47
CA ILE A 144 -8.66 -4.88 9.45
C ILE A 144 -9.19 -4.96 8.01
N LEU A 145 -8.78 -4.02 7.16
CA LEU A 145 -9.21 -3.98 5.76
C LEU A 145 -8.75 -5.21 4.99
N TRP A 146 -7.51 -5.64 5.20
CA TRP A 146 -7.01 -6.89 4.61
C TRP A 146 -7.84 -8.09 5.07
N PHE A 147 -8.12 -8.21 6.36
CA PHE A 147 -8.90 -9.31 6.91
C PHE A 147 -10.34 -9.34 6.38
N LEU A 148 -10.99 -8.19 6.30
CA LEU A 148 -12.41 -8.08 5.90
C LEU A 148 -12.62 -8.18 4.40
N VAL A 149 -11.77 -7.53 3.60
CA VAL A 149 -11.95 -7.38 2.15
C VAL A 149 -11.12 -8.41 1.40
N VAL A 150 -9.80 -8.38 1.62
CA VAL A 150 -8.87 -9.12 0.75
C VAL A 150 -8.80 -10.60 1.11
N GLY A 151 -8.83 -10.94 2.40
CA GLY A 151 -8.84 -12.33 2.89
C GLY A 151 -10.10 -13.13 2.55
N ARG A 152 -11.12 -12.45 1.98
CA ARG A 152 -12.36 -13.07 1.49
C ARG A 152 -12.40 -13.22 -0.03
N LEU A 153 -11.51 -12.56 -0.78
CA LEU A 153 -11.43 -12.73 -2.22
C LEU A 153 -10.79 -14.10 -2.53
N PRO A 154 -11.40 -14.93 -3.39
CA PRO A 154 -10.86 -16.25 -3.72
C PRO A 154 -9.58 -16.10 -4.55
N VAL A 155 -8.42 -16.09 -3.89
CA VAL A 155 -7.10 -16.08 -4.57
C VAL A 155 -6.82 -17.44 -5.24
N ALA A 156 -7.23 -18.54 -4.60
CA ALA A 156 -6.97 -19.90 -5.08
C ALA A 156 -7.68 -20.25 -6.41
N ARG A 157 -8.93 -19.80 -6.61
CA ARG A 157 -9.70 -20.14 -7.83
C ARG A 157 -9.15 -19.47 -9.10
N GLU A 158 -8.45 -18.35 -8.98
CA GLU A 158 -7.84 -17.70 -10.14
C GLU A 158 -6.50 -18.33 -10.54
N LEU A 159 -5.80 -18.99 -9.61
CA LEU A 159 -4.58 -19.75 -9.91
C LEU A 159 -4.90 -21.04 -10.66
N GLU A 160 -6.00 -21.70 -10.33
CA GLU A 160 -6.48 -22.91 -11.05
C GLU A 160 -7.02 -22.58 -12.46
N ALA A 161 -7.53 -21.37 -12.69
CA ALA A 161 -8.06 -20.94 -13.99
C ALA A 161 -7.01 -20.35 -14.93
N GLY A 162 -5.76 -20.19 -14.48
CA GLY A 162 -4.65 -19.59 -15.22
C GLY A 162 -3.42 -20.48 -15.41
N ALA A 163 -3.48 -21.73 -14.93
CA ALA A 163 -2.55 -22.82 -15.26
C ALA A 163 -3.15 -23.69 -16.37
#